data_AF-A5GUW3-F1
#
_entry.id   AF-A5GUW3-F1
#
_cell.length_a   1.000
_cell.length_b   1.000
_cell.length_c   1.000
_cell.angle_alpha   90.00
_cell.angle_beta   90.00
_cell.angle_gamma   90.00
#
_symmetry.space_group_name_H-M   'P 1'
#
loop_
_entity.id
_entity.type
_entity.pdbx_description
1 polymer ?
#
loop_
_entity_poly.entity_id
_entity_poly.type
_entity_poly.pdbx_seq_one_letter_code
_entity_poly.pdbx_strand_id
1 'polypeptide(L)'
;MRSKSIKMAARATPIAMPSREQILAASAGWVAVLLNVIPGLGAGYLYQRRWKAYWITSALATAWFVAGAVLGQDAEPAAEAQNQLVGLIGLLLLAGGTATEAGLAVKKVREPLDESA
;
A
#
# COMPACT_ATOMS: atom_id res chain seq x y z
N MET A 1 5.61 8.09 -64.83
CA MET A 1 4.88 7.43 -63.72
C MET A 1 5.71 7.57 -62.44
N ARG A 2 5.26 8.36 -61.45
CA ARG A 2 5.98 8.53 -60.16
C ARG A 2 5.46 7.50 -59.16
N SER A 3 6.32 6.55 -58.79
CA SER A 3 6.07 5.59 -57.72
C SER A 3 5.97 6.33 -56.39
N LYS A 4 4.80 6.30 -55.76
CA LYS A 4 4.60 6.80 -54.39
C LYS A 4 5.06 5.71 -53.43
N SER A 5 6.28 5.84 -52.89
CA SER A 5 6.72 5.07 -51.73
C SER A 5 5.82 5.42 -50.55
N ILE A 6 4.93 4.49 -50.20
CA ILE A 6 4.16 4.53 -48.96
C ILE A 6 5.15 4.26 -47.83
N LYS A 7 5.59 5.32 -47.15
CA LYS A 7 6.26 5.18 -45.84
C LYS A 7 5.24 4.58 -44.88
N MET A 8 5.37 3.29 -44.57
CA MET A 8 4.81 2.73 -43.34
C MET A 8 5.55 3.38 -42.18
N ALA A 9 5.03 4.50 -41.69
CA ALA A 9 5.40 5.01 -40.38
C ALA A 9 4.85 4.00 -39.36
N ALA A 10 5.74 3.24 -38.72
CA ALA A 10 5.39 2.47 -37.54
C ALA A 10 4.78 3.44 -36.52
N ARG A 11 3.46 3.34 -36.33
CA ARG A 11 2.74 4.10 -35.32
C ARG A 11 3.16 3.49 -33.99
N ALA A 12 4.21 4.02 -33.39
CA ALA A 12 4.57 3.68 -32.02
C ALA A 12 3.35 4.04 -31.16
N THR A 13 2.62 3.04 -30.69
CA THR A 13 1.57 3.22 -29.70
C THR A 13 2.25 3.88 -28.51
N PRO A 14 1.88 5.12 -28.11
CA PRO A 14 2.41 5.66 -26.89
C PRO A 14 2.06 4.65 -25.80
N ILE A 15 3.07 4.14 -25.09
CA ILE A 15 2.81 3.32 -23.90
C ILE A 15 2.22 4.30 -22.89
N ALA A 16 0.90 4.48 -22.97
CA ALA A 16 0.14 5.27 -22.03
C ALA A 16 0.36 4.60 -20.68
N MET A 17 1.09 5.27 -19.79
CA MET A 17 1.27 4.74 -18.45
C MET A 17 -0.11 4.64 -17.79
N PRO A 18 -0.51 3.47 -17.28
CA PRO A 18 -1.81 3.30 -16.68
C PRO A 18 -1.96 4.27 -15.51
N SER A 19 -3.13 4.90 -15.42
CA SER A 19 -3.44 5.83 -14.33
C SER A 19 -3.48 5.09 -12.99
N ARG A 20 -3.37 5.83 -11.88
CA ARG A 20 -3.43 5.25 -10.54
C ARG A 20 -4.72 4.45 -10.31
N GLU A 21 -5.84 4.93 -10.85
CA GLU A 21 -7.15 4.28 -10.78
C GLU A 21 -7.16 2.98 -11.58
N GLN A 22 -6.58 2.96 -12.78
CA GLN A 22 -6.45 1.73 -13.58
C GLN A 22 -5.58 0.68 -12.88
N ILE A 23 -4.48 1.10 -12.24
CA ILE A 23 -3.63 0.21 -11.43
C ILE A 23 -4.42 -0.35 -10.24
N LEU A 24 -5.19 0.49 -9.54
CA LEU A 24 -6.03 0.06 -8.41
C LEU A 24 -7.14 -0.90 -8.84
N ALA A 25 -7.81 -0.63 -9.96
CA ALA A 25 -8.85 -1.50 -10.50
C ALA A 25 -8.30 -2.88 -10.86
N ALA A 26 -7.11 -2.92 -11.47
CA ALA A 26 -6.41 -4.16 -11.83
C ALA A 26 -5.76 -4.88 -10.63
N SER A 27 -5.62 -4.22 -9.48
CA SER A 27 -4.98 -4.78 -8.28
C SER A 27 -5.88 -5.79 -7.58
N ALA A 28 -5.30 -6.87 -7.07
CA ALA A 28 -6.02 -7.78 -6.17
C ALA A 28 -6.13 -7.16 -4.77
N GLY A 29 -7.35 -6.81 -4.34
CA GLY A 29 -7.60 -6.22 -3.02
C GLY A 29 -7.12 -7.10 -1.85
N TRP A 30 -7.25 -8.43 -1.98
CA TRP A 30 -6.76 -9.38 -0.97
C TRP A 30 -5.23 -9.43 -0.90
N VAL A 31 -4.51 -9.23 -2.03
CA VAL A 31 -3.05 -9.14 -2.06
C VAL A 31 -2.59 -7.87 -1.35
N ALA A 32 -3.29 -6.75 -1.56
CA ALA A 32 -2.98 -5.51 -0.86
C ALA A 32 -3.21 -5.60 0.66
N VAL A 33 -4.22 -6.37 1.08
CA VAL A 33 -4.46 -6.70 2.51
C VAL A 33 -3.31 -7.55 3.05
N LEU A 34 -2.98 -8.66 2.38
CA LEU A 34 -1.95 -9.60 2.83
C LEU A 34 -0.57 -8.93 2.90
N LEU A 35 -0.23 -8.06 1.95
CA LEU A 35 1.03 -7.33 1.95
C LEU A 35 1.16 -6.33 3.09
N ASN A 36 0.07 -5.76 3.61
CA ASN A 36 0.14 -4.93 4.82
C ASN A 36 0.43 -5.73 6.10
N VAL A 37 0.30 -7.07 6.03
CA VAL A 37 0.55 -7.98 7.14
C VAL A 37 1.89 -8.71 6.98
N ILE A 38 2.23 -9.14 5.75
CA ILE A 38 3.48 -9.87 5.42
C ILE A 38 3.91 -9.44 3.99
N PRO A 39 5.06 -8.76 3.77
CA PRO A 39 6.25 -8.67 4.64
C PRO A 39 6.22 -7.56 5.70
N GLY A 40 5.25 -6.64 5.70
CA GLY A 40 5.15 -5.65 6.77
C GLY A 40 4.28 -4.42 6.47
N LEU A 41 4.07 -3.64 7.53
CA LEU A 41 3.23 -2.43 7.61
C LEU A 41 3.41 -1.52 6.39
N GLY A 42 2.34 -1.36 5.59
CA GLY A 42 2.34 -0.46 4.44
C GLY A 42 2.78 -1.06 3.11
N ALA A 43 3.25 -2.31 3.03
CA ALA A 43 3.71 -2.88 1.75
C ALA A 43 2.57 -3.06 0.73
N GLY A 44 1.32 -3.18 1.18
CA GLY A 44 0.14 -3.13 0.30
C GLY A 44 -0.02 -1.78 -0.42
N TYR A 45 0.45 -0.68 0.19
CA TYR A 45 0.48 0.62 -0.49
C TYR A 45 1.50 0.67 -1.61
N LEU A 46 2.63 0.00 -1.49
CA LEU A 46 3.62 -0.10 -2.57
C LEU A 46 3.04 -0.85 -3.78
N TYR A 47 2.33 -1.96 -3.53
CA TYR A 47 1.61 -2.71 -4.57
C TYR A 47 0.59 -1.83 -5.30
N GLN A 48 -0.13 -0.99 -4.55
CA GLN A 48 -1.09 -0.02 -5.10
C GLN A 48 -0.44 1.29 -5.60
N ARG A 49 0.89 1.41 -5.60
CA ARG A 49 1.65 2.62 -5.98
C ARG A 49 1.24 3.88 -5.18
N ARG A 50 0.79 3.70 -3.94
CA ARG A 50 0.35 4.74 -2.97
C ARG A 50 1.50 5.19 -2.05
N TRP A 51 2.57 5.73 -2.65
CA TRP A 51 3.81 6.11 -1.96
C TRP A 51 3.62 6.99 -0.71
N LYS A 52 2.72 7.97 -0.74
CA LYS A 52 2.46 8.83 0.42
C LYS A 52 1.96 8.05 1.64
N ALA A 53 1.02 7.13 1.43
CA ALA A 53 0.44 6.33 2.51
C ALA A 53 1.50 5.39 3.12
N TYR A 54 2.34 4.78 2.27
CA TYR A 54 3.49 4.00 2.71
C TYR A 54 4.41 4.80 3.64
N TRP A 55 4.85 6.00 3.22
CA TRP A 55 5.75 6.82 4.03
C TRP A 55 5.15 7.26 5.37
N ILE A 56 3.85 7.56 5.39
CA ILE A 56 3.15 7.90 6.64
C ILE A 56 3.11 6.69 7.58
N THR A 57 2.75 5.51 7.08
CA THR A 57 2.73 4.28 7.87
C THR A 57 4.11 3.95 8.43
N SER A 58 5.17 4.08 7.62
CA SER A 58 6.54 3.84 8.07
C SER A 58 6.97 4.84 9.15
N ALA A 59 6.62 6.12 9.01
CA ALA A 59 6.92 7.14 10.01
C ALA A 59 6.19 6.87 11.32
N LEU A 60 4.90 6.50 11.26
CA LEU A 60 4.10 6.14 12.44
C LEU A 60 4.65 4.89 13.14
N ALA A 61 4.97 3.84 12.38
CA ALA A 61 5.55 2.62 12.93
C ALA A 61 6.90 2.91 13.61
N THR A 62 7.75 3.71 12.97
CA THR A 62 9.06 4.10 13.52
C THR A 62 8.89 4.93 14.80
N ALA A 63 7.99 5.91 14.79
CA ALA A 63 7.71 6.72 15.97
C ALA A 63 7.18 5.87 17.13
N TRP A 64 6.34 4.87 16.85
CA TRP A 64 5.82 3.93 17.82
C TRP A 64 6.92 3.10 18.48
N PHE A 65 7.87 2.56 17.68
CA PHE A 65 9.02 1.83 18.20
C PHE A 65 9.96 2.71 19.01
N VAL A 66 10.27 3.92 18.53
CA VAL A 66 11.12 4.87 19.25
C VAL A 66 10.48 5.27 20.58
N ALA A 67 9.18 5.57 20.59
CA ALA A 67 8.44 5.86 21.80
C ALA A 67 8.47 4.67 22.78
N GLY A 68 8.24 3.44 22.29
CA GLY A 68 8.33 2.23 23.10
C GLY A 68 9.73 2.03 23.70
N ALA A 69 10.79 2.26 22.92
CA ALA A 69 12.18 2.15 23.39
C ALA A 69 12.51 3.20 24.45
N VAL A 70 12.07 4.45 24.28
CA VAL A 70 12.28 5.54 25.25
C VAL A 70 11.51 5.27 26.55
N LEU A 71 10.27 4.79 26.45
CA LEU A 71 9.44 4.49 27.62
C LEU A 71 9.88 3.21 28.37
N GLY A 72 10.63 2.33 27.70
CA GLY A 72 11.10 1.06 28.25
C GLY A 72 12.48 1.08 28.91
N GLN A 73 13.24 2.20 28.87
CA GLN A 73 14.67 2.22 29.24
C GLN A 73 14.98 1.75 30.67
N ASP A 74 14.04 1.85 31.60
CA ASP A 74 14.19 1.47 33.02
C ASP A 74 13.05 0.57 33.51
N ALA A 75 12.38 -0.14 32.60
CA ALA A 75 11.25 -0.99 32.97
C ALA A 75 11.72 -2.20 33.81
N GLU A 76 11.03 -2.46 34.93
CA GLU A 76 11.21 -3.73 35.65
C GLU A 76 10.85 -4.92 34.74
N PRO A 77 11.43 -6.12 34.95
CA PRO A 77 11.21 -7.28 34.08
C PRO A 77 9.73 -7.65 33.87
N ALA A 78 8.87 -7.43 34.86
CA ALA A 78 7.43 -7.65 34.74
C ALA A 78 6.73 -6.58 33.89
N ALA A 79 7.21 -5.33 33.93
CA ALA A 79 6.72 -4.23 33.10
C ALA A 79 7.21 -4.35 31.65
N GLU A 80 8.40 -4.93 31.43
CA GLU A 80 8.96 -5.17 30.09
C GLU A 80 8.04 -6.08 29.24
N ALA A 81 7.56 -7.19 29.80
CA ALA A 81 6.62 -8.08 29.10
C ALA A 81 5.31 -7.36 28.73
N GLN A 82 4.81 -6.49 29.61
CA GLN A 82 3.62 -5.68 29.33
C GLN A 82 3.90 -4.66 28.22
N ASN A 83 5.06 -3.98 28.25
CA ASN A 83 5.47 -3.02 27.22
C ASN A 83 5.61 -3.66 25.84
N GLN A 84 6.14 -4.88 25.76
CA GLN A 84 6.23 -5.64 24.51
C GLN A 84 4.84 -6.00 23.96
N LEU A 85 3.90 -6.39 24.82
CA LEU A 85 2.51 -6.64 24.42
C LEU A 85 1.83 -5.36 23.91
N VAL A 86 2.03 -4.22 24.58
CA VAL A 86 1.53 -2.91 24.12
C VAL A 86 2.13 -2.55 22.76
N GLY A 87 3.44 -2.77 22.59
CA GLY A 87 4.13 -2.61 21.32
C GLY A 87 3.49 -3.43 20.20
N LEU A 88 3.30 -4.73 20.43
CA LEU A 88 2.73 -5.67 19.48
C LEU A 88 1.27 -5.34 19.12
N ILE A 89 0.44 -4.99 20.11
CA ILE A 89 -0.95 -4.57 19.89
C ILE A 89 -0.99 -3.31 19.02
N GLY A 90 -0.13 -2.33 19.29
CA GLY A 90 -0.04 -1.11 18.46
C GLY A 90 0.30 -1.42 17.00
N LEU A 91 1.23 -2.35 16.75
CA LEU A 91 1.59 -2.78 15.39
C LEU A 91 0.44 -3.54 14.72
N LEU A 92 -0.27 -4.40 15.44
CA LEU A 92 -1.42 -5.13 14.91
C LEU A 92 -2.57 -4.18 14.54
N LEU A 93 -2.84 -3.17 15.36
CA LEU A 93 -3.84 -2.13 15.04
C LEU A 93 -3.44 -1.33 13.80
N LEU A 94 -2.17 -0.94 13.70
CA LEU A 94 -1.66 -0.23 12.52
C LEU A 94 -1.73 -1.10 11.26
N ALA A 95 -1.40 -2.39 11.36
CA ALA A 95 -1.51 -3.35 10.26
C ALA A 95 -2.95 -3.56 9.83
N GLY A 96 -3.87 -3.78 10.78
CA GLY A 96 -5.29 -3.96 10.51
C GLY A 96 -5.92 -2.73 9.85
N GLY A 97 -5.61 -1.54 10.34
CA GLY A 97 -6.10 -0.28 9.77
C GLY A 97 -5.61 -0.06 8.34
N THR A 98 -4.31 -0.23 8.10
CA THR A 98 -3.72 -0.05 6.76
C THR A 98 -4.15 -1.11 5.76
N ALA A 99 -4.32 -2.36 6.21
CA ALA A 99 -4.87 -3.43 5.40
C ALA A 99 -6.33 -3.14 4.99
N THR A 100 -7.16 -2.69 5.94
CA THR A 100 -8.56 -2.32 5.69
C THR A 100 -8.64 -1.18 4.69
N GLU A 101 -7.86 -0.11 4.88
CA GLU A 101 -7.82 1.03 3.98
C GLU A 101 -7.37 0.64 2.56
N ALA A 102 -6.36 -0.23 2.45
CA ALA A 102 -5.90 -0.74 1.16
C ALA A 102 -6.97 -1.58 0.46
N GLY A 103 -7.69 -2.43 1.19
CA GLY A 103 -8.78 -3.24 0.65
C GLY A 103 -9.96 -2.39 0.16
N LEU A 104 -10.39 -1.41 0.97
CA LEU A 104 -11.49 -0.50 0.63
C LEU A 104 -11.17 0.39 -0.58
N ALA A 105 -9.90 0.81 -0.74
CA ALA A 105 -9.48 1.58 -1.89
C ALA A 105 -9.68 0.86 -3.23
N VAL A 106 -9.57 -0.47 -3.25
CA VAL A 106 -9.85 -1.28 -4.46
C VAL A 106 -11.35 -1.37 -4.72
N LYS A 107 -12.15 -1.62 -3.68
CA LYS A 107 -13.63 -1.69 -3.81
C LYS A 107 -14.21 -0.40 -4.36
N LYS A 108 -13.79 0.74 -3.82
CA LYS A 108 -14.27 2.08 -4.22
C LYS A 108 -14.05 2.42 -5.69
N VAL A 109 -12.99 1.88 -6.30
CA VAL A 109 -12.69 2.11 -7.73
C VAL A 109 -13.49 1.16 -8.64
N ARG A 110 -13.96 0.02 -8.11
CA ARG A 110 -14.70 -0.99 -8.88
C ARG A 110 -16.21 -0.77 -8.88
N GLU A 111 -16.80 -0.31 -7.77
CA GLU A 111 -18.25 -0.03 -7.68
C GLU A 111 -18.80 0.80 -8.87
N PRO A 112 -18.16 1.90 -9.30
CA PRO A 112 -18.67 2.68 -10.44
C PRO A 112 -18.52 1.96 -11.80
N LEU A 113 -17.57 1.03 -11.93
CA LEU A 113 -17.33 0.30 -13.18
C LEU A 113 -18.36 -0.82 -13.37
N ASP A 114 -18.78 -1.47 -12.29
CA ASP A 114 -19.77 -2.54 -12.32
C ASP A 114 -21.20 -2.01 -12.53
N GLU A 115 -21.48 -0.77 -12.12
CA GLU A 115 -22.78 -0.09 -12.32
C GLU A 115 -22.98 0.43 -13.76
N SER A 116 -21.89 0.49 -14.54
CA SER A 116 -21.86 1.00 -15.92
C SER A 116 -21.87 -0.12 -17.00
N ALA A 117 -21.87 -1.39 -16.59
CA ALA A 117 -21.73 -2.57 -17.44
C ALA A 117 -23.04 -3.35 -17.56
#